data_AF-A0A844EHH4-F1
#
_entry.id   AF-A0A844EHH4-F1
#
_cell.length_a   1.000
_cell.length_b   1.000
_cell.length_c   1.000
_cell.angle_alpha   90.00
_cell.angle_beta   90.00
_cell.angle_gamma   90.00
#
_symmetry.space_group_name_H-M   'P 1'
#
loop_
_entity.id
_entity.type
_entity.pdbx_description
1 polymer ?
#
loop_
_entity_poly.entity_id
_entity_poly.type
_entity_poly.pdbx_seq_one_letter_code
_entity_poly.pdbx_strand_id
1 'polypeptide(L)'
;MTMDIRLARVDSRLLHGQVATFWTRHVKPNRIMVVSDSVAKDPLRKTLITQVAPPGVKANVVTINKMIRAYFDSRFDSFNTLLLTETVEDMLKLAEGGVDFSKIGVNIG
;
A
#
# COMPACT_ATOMS: atom_id res chain seq x y z
N MET A 1 -15.55 -10.89 -1.59
CA MET A 1 -15.44 -9.55 -2.22
C MET A 1 -13.94 -9.32 -2.44
N THR A 2 -13.50 -8.16 -2.94
CA THR A 2 -12.06 -7.85 -2.98
C THR A 2 -11.75 -6.79 -1.92
N MET A 3 -10.49 -6.71 -1.50
CA MET A 3 -10.02 -5.68 -0.58
C MET A 3 -10.36 -4.28 -1.08
N ASP A 4 -10.83 -3.41 -0.18
CA ASP A 4 -11.18 -2.03 -0.50
C ASP A 4 -9.94 -1.14 -0.50
N ILE A 5 -9.49 -0.71 -1.69
CA ILE A 5 -8.37 0.23 -1.86
C ILE A 5 -8.93 1.64 -1.94
N ARG A 6 -8.63 2.45 -0.92
CA ARG A 6 -9.13 3.82 -0.80
C ARG A 6 -8.22 4.86 -1.42
N LEU A 7 -6.93 4.55 -1.53
CA LEU A 7 -5.94 5.35 -2.23
C LEU A 7 -4.84 4.43 -2.74
N ALA A 8 -4.50 4.58 -4.02
CA ALA A 8 -3.31 3.99 -4.64
C ALA A 8 -2.35 5.13 -4.97
N ARG A 9 -1.17 5.13 -4.36
CA ARG A 9 -0.17 6.19 -4.53
C ARG A 9 1.19 5.64 -4.87
N VAL A 10 1.83 6.24 -5.86
CA VAL A 10 3.24 6.01 -6.21
C VAL A 10 4.07 7.07 -5.49
N ASP A 11 5.01 6.66 -4.65
CA ASP A 11 5.92 7.54 -3.92
C ASP A 11 7.24 6.80 -3.64
N SER A 12 8.33 7.25 -4.24
CA SER A 12 9.65 6.61 -4.12
C SER A 12 10.20 6.61 -2.69
N ARG A 13 9.67 7.47 -1.82
CA ARG A 13 10.05 7.54 -0.39
C ARG A 13 9.07 6.77 0.51
N LEU A 14 8.02 6.17 -0.04
CA LEU A 14 7.06 5.32 0.67
C LEU A 14 6.42 6.03 1.89
N LEU A 15 6.52 5.46 3.10
CA LEU A 15 6.12 6.16 4.32
C LEU A 15 7.23 7.10 4.76
N HIS A 16 7.01 8.40 4.57
CA HIS A 16 7.89 9.44 5.07
C HIS A 16 7.12 10.69 5.49
N GLY A 17 7.69 11.39 6.47
CA GLY A 17 7.30 12.74 6.87
C GLY A 17 5.80 12.92 7.18
N GLN A 18 5.29 14.12 6.91
CA GLN A 18 3.89 14.48 7.14
C GLN A 18 2.93 13.97 6.07
N VAL A 19 3.44 13.47 4.93
CA VAL A 19 2.64 13.01 3.79
C VAL A 19 1.83 11.76 4.16
N ALA A 20 2.47 10.80 4.83
CA ALA A 20 1.78 9.60 5.32
C ALA A 20 0.66 9.95 6.31
N THR A 21 0.92 10.89 7.23
CA THR A 21 -0.06 11.38 8.21
C THR A 21 -1.22 12.11 7.53
N PHE A 22 -0.93 12.95 6.53
CA PHE A 22 -1.95 13.70 5.78
C PHE A 22 -2.93 12.74 5.09
N TRP A 23 -2.42 11.78 4.32
CA TRP A 23 -3.28 10.83 3.62
C TRP A 23 -4.01 9.90 4.57
N THR A 24 -3.38 9.49 5.67
CA THR A 24 -4.05 8.69 6.70
C THR A 24 -5.23 9.43 7.32
N ARG A 25 -5.13 10.74 7.56
CA ARG A 25 -6.25 11.55 8.07
C ARG A 25 -7.38 11.72 7.05
N HIS A 26 -7.03 11.90 5.78
CA HIS A 26 -8.01 12.14 4.70
C HIS A 26 -8.75 10.86 4.31
N VAL A 27 -8.00 9.78 4.09
CA VAL A 27 -8.48 8.50 3.58
C VAL A 27 -9.01 7.59 4.70
N LYS A 28 -8.54 7.79 5.93
CA LYS A 28 -8.88 6.99 7.13
C LYS A 28 -8.71 5.48 6.93
N PRO A 29 -7.55 5.02 6.42
CA PRO A 29 -7.30 3.60 6.24
C PRO A 29 -7.07 2.92 7.60
N ASN A 30 -7.47 1.65 7.72
CA ASN A 30 -7.10 0.77 8.83
C ASN A 30 -5.83 -0.02 8.51
N ARG A 31 -5.39 0.00 7.25
CA ARG A 31 -4.20 -0.69 6.76
C ARG A 31 -3.44 0.14 5.74
N ILE A 32 -2.12 0.21 5.90
CA ILE A 32 -1.20 0.71 4.88
C ILE A 32 -0.46 -0.48 4.29
N MET A 33 -0.58 -0.67 2.97
CA MET A 33 0.10 -1.73 2.23
C MET A 33 1.21 -1.11 1.39
N VAL A 34 2.45 -1.28 1.85
CA VAL A 34 3.65 -0.90 1.12
C VAL A 34 4.04 -2.09 0.25
N VAL A 35 4.01 -1.89 -1.06
CA VAL A 35 4.26 -2.93 -2.05
C VAL A 35 5.61 -2.65 -2.72
N SER A 36 6.60 -3.44 -2.35
CA SER A 36 7.95 -3.39 -2.95
C SER A 36 8.66 -4.70 -2.70
N ASP A 37 9.13 -5.32 -3.79
CA ASP A 37 9.91 -6.56 -3.71
C ASP A 37 11.31 -6.31 -3.12
N SER A 38 11.87 -5.12 -3.31
CA SER A 38 13.19 -4.74 -2.79
C SER A 38 13.13 -4.56 -1.27
N VAL A 39 12.15 -3.80 -0.78
CA VAL A 39 11.96 -3.52 0.64
C VAL A 39 11.48 -4.75 1.39
N ALA A 40 10.61 -5.56 0.79
CA ALA A 40 10.12 -6.78 1.44
C ALA A 40 11.23 -7.79 1.77
N LYS A 41 12.36 -7.74 1.04
CA LYS A 41 13.54 -8.59 1.24
C LYS A 41 14.62 -7.95 2.12
N ASP A 42 14.45 -6.69 2.53
CA ASP A 42 15.36 -5.96 3.40
C ASP A 42 14.73 -5.79 4.80
N PRO A 43 15.18 -6.58 5.80
CA PRO A 43 14.61 -6.52 7.15
C PRO A 43 14.75 -5.16 7.83
N LEU A 44 15.86 -4.45 7.57
CA LEU A 44 16.12 -3.14 8.16
C LEU A 44 15.17 -2.11 7.57
N ARG A 45 15.11 -1.99 6.24
CA ARG A 45 14.19 -1.05 5.56
C ARG A 45 12.74 -1.34 5.91
N LYS A 46 12.36 -2.62 5.97
CA LYS A 46 11.02 -3.04 6.39
C LYS A 46 10.68 -2.55 7.79
N THR A 47 11.59 -2.75 8.75
CA THR A 47 11.40 -2.31 10.14
C THR A 47 11.22 -0.79 10.21
N LEU A 48 12.10 -0.04 9.55
CA LEU A 48 12.04 1.42 9.53
C LEU A 48 10.72 1.93 8.97
N ILE A 49 10.26 1.40 7.83
CA ILE A 49 8.99 1.81 7.21
C ILE A 49 7.80 1.51 8.12
N THR A 50 7.79 0.35 8.80
CA THR A 50 6.70 0.00 9.71
C THR A 50 6.67 0.87 10.97
N GLN A 51 7.81 1.40 11.42
CA GLN A 51 7.88 2.30 12.57
C GLN A 51 7.37 3.72 12.27
N VAL A 52 7.36 4.12 11.00
CA VAL A 52 6.84 5.43 10.57
C VAL A 52 5.31 5.42 10.41
N ALA A 53 4.66 4.26 10.59
CA ALA A 53 3.21 4.15 10.51
C ALA A 53 2.51 5.04 11.55
N PRO A 54 1.50 5.83 11.15
CA PRO A 54 0.75 6.67 12.08
C PRO A 54 0.05 5.86 13.18
N PRO A 55 -0.12 6.42 14.40
CA PRO A 55 -0.84 5.75 15.48
C PRO A 55 -2.23 5.28 15.06
N GLY A 56 -2.59 4.05 15.43
CA GLY A 56 -3.89 3.46 15.12
C GLY A 56 -4.00 2.81 13.73
N VAL A 57 -2.98 2.91 12.88
CA VAL A 57 -2.96 2.29 11.55
C VAL A 57 -1.80 1.31 11.44
N LYS A 58 -2.07 0.07 11.02
CA LYS A 58 -1.00 -0.93 10.81
C LYS A 58 -0.43 -0.79 9.41
N ALA A 59 0.90 -0.79 9.31
CA ALA A 59 1.60 -0.85 8.03
C ALA A 59 2.18 -2.24 7.78
N ASN A 60 2.10 -2.71 6.55
CA ASN A 60 2.69 -3.96 6.10
C ASN A 60 3.49 -3.73 4.83
N VAL A 61 4.73 -4.24 4.82
CA VAL A 61 5.55 -4.33 3.61
C VAL A 61 5.41 -5.72 3.01
N VAL A 62 4.99 -5.79 1.75
CA VAL A 62 4.75 -7.04 1.01
C VAL A 62 5.33 -6.96 -0.40
N THR A 63 5.56 -8.13 -1.00
CA THR A 63 5.89 -8.25 -2.42
C THR A 63 4.67 -8.00 -3.29
N ILE A 64 4.88 -7.69 -4.56
CA ILE A 64 3.83 -7.44 -5.56
C ILE A 64 2.90 -8.66 -5.65
N ASN A 65 3.50 -9.85 -5.82
CA ASN A 65 2.76 -11.11 -5.89
C ASN A 65 1.96 -11.41 -4.61
N LYS A 66 2.48 -11.02 -3.44
CA LYS A 66 1.76 -11.21 -2.17
C LYS A 66 0.59 -10.23 -2.03
N MET A 67 0.75 -9.00 -2.52
CA MET A 67 -0.33 -8.02 -2.55
C MET A 67 -1.48 -8.48 -3.45
N ILE A 68 -1.18 -8.95 -4.68
CA ILE A 68 -2.20 -9.47 -5.62
C ILE A 68 -3.00 -10.60 -4.97
N ARG A 69 -2.31 -11.58 -4.35
CA ARG A 69 -3.01 -12.65 -3.62
C ARG A 69 -3.87 -12.14 -2.47
N ALA A 70 -3.38 -11.17 -1.70
CA ALA A 70 -4.12 -10.59 -0.58
C ALA A 70 -5.35 -9.80 -1.06
N TYR A 71 -5.30 -9.18 -2.24
CA TYR A 71 -6.41 -8.42 -2.80
C TYR A 71 -7.65 -9.29 -3.10
N PHE A 72 -7.43 -10.53 -3.54
CA PHE A 72 -8.50 -11.49 -3.86
C PHE A 72 -8.88 -12.43 -2.71
N ASP A 73 -8.22 -12.32 -1.55
CA ASP A 73 -8.44 -13.20 -0.42
C ASP A 73 -9.43 -12.57 0.57
N SER A 74 -10.57 -13.25 0.75
CA SER A 74 -11.71 -12.75 1.54
C SER A 74 -11.39 -12.47 3.01
N ARG A 75 -10.27 -13.00 3.53
CA ARG A 75 -9.80 -12.69 4.89
C ARG A 75 -9.40 -11.21 5.05
N PHE A 76 -9.18 -10.51 3.94
CA PHE A 76 -8.81 -9.11 3.92
C PHE A 76 -9.93 -8.17 3.44
N ASP A 77 -11.16 -8.68 3.27
CA ASP A 77 -12.32 -7.87 2.85
C ASP A 77 -12.66 -6.76 3.86
N SER A 78 -12.23 -6.88 5.12
CA SER A 78 -12.43 -5.85 6.15
C SER A 78 -11.38 -4.72 6.10
N PHE A 79 -10.41 -4.77 5.18
CA PHE A 79 -9.35 -3.77 5.10
C PHE A 79 -9.80 -2.62 4.20
N ASN A 80 -9.68 -1.39 4.71
CA ASN A 80 -9.74 -0.17 3.91
C ASN A 80 -8.32 0.37 3.76
N THR A 81 -7.74 0.13 2.59
CA THR A 81 -6.31 0.13 2.38
C THR A 81 -5.83 1.41 1.72
N LEU A 82 -4.73 1.97 2.24
CA LEU A 82 -3.87 2.90 1.53
C LEU A 82 -2.70 2.09 0.95
N LEU A 83 -2.62 2.04 -0.37
CA LEU A 83 -1.63 1.27 -1.12
C LEU A 83 -0.51 2.19 -1.62
N LEU A 84 0.74 1.81 -1.35
CA LEU A 84 1.95 2.54 -1.74
C LEU A 84 2.87 1.67 -2.57
N THR A 85 3.37 2.18 -3.70
CA THR A 85 4.47 1.58 -4.48
C THR A 85 5.63 2.56 -4.62
N GLU A 86 6.85 2.06 -4.78
CA GLU A 86 8.03 2.91 -5.03
C GLU A 86 7.98 3.53 -6.42
N THR A 87 7.45 2.79 -7.41
CA THR A 87 7.46 3.20 -8.81
C THR A 87 6.12 2.95 -9.51
N VAL A 88 5.97 3.55 -10.69
CA VAL A 88 4.78 3.37 -11.54
C VAL A 88 4.75 1.96 -12.13
N GLU A 89 5.91 1.38 -12.43
CA GLU A 89 6.03 0.02 -12.96
C GLU A 89 5.49 -1.00 -11.95
N ASP A 90 5.74 -0.82 -10.65
CA ASP A 90 5.19 -1.71 -9.63
C ASP A 90 3.68 -1.55 -9.49
N MET A 91 3.15 -0.33 -9.65
CA MET A 91 1.70 -0.11 -9.70
C MET A 91 1.07 -0.75 -10.95
N LEU A 92 1.75 -0.66 -12.09
CA LEU A 92 1.30 -1.28 -13.34
C LEU A 92 1.23 -2.80 -13.20
N LYS A 93 2.25 -3.44 -12.62
CA LYS A 93 2.23 -4.89 -12.34
C LYS A 93 1.05 -5.30 -11.45
N LEU A 94 0.65 -4.46 -10.48
CA LEU A 94 -0.54 -4.72 -9.67
C LEU A 94 -1.81 -4.65 -10.51
N ALA A 95 -1.93 -3.64 -11.39
CA ALA A 95 -3.07 -3.50 -12.29
C ALA A 95 -3.17 -4.69 -13.26
N GLU A 96 -2.04 -5.09 -13.88
CA GLU A 96 -1.94 -6.27 -14.73
C GLU A 96 -2.26 -7.57 -13.97
N GLY A 97 -1.94 -7.61 -12.67
CA GLY A 97 -2.31 -8.67 -11.74
C GLY A 97 -3.79 -8.71 -11.35
N GLY A 98 -4.62 -7.80 -11.89
CA GLY A 98 -6.07 -7.76 -11.67
C GLY A 98 -6.50 -6.89 -10.49
N VAL A 99 -5.60 -6.09 -9.89
CA VAL A 99 -6.00 -5.09 -8.90
C VAL A 99 -6.74 -3.95 -9.61
N ASP A 100 -7.97 -3.68 -9.19
CA ASP A 100 -8.82 -2.67 -9.83
C ASP A 100 -8.57 -1.27 -9.24
N PHE A 101 -8.06 -0.38 -10.09
CA PHE A 101 -7.86 1.04 -9.76
C PHE A 101 -8.82 1.98 -10.50
N SER A 102 -9.77 1.46 -11.28
CA SER A 102 -10.62 2.27 -12.18
C SER A 102 -11.43 3.35 -11.47
N LYS A 103 -11.88 3.08 -10.23
CA LYS A 103 -12.70 4.01 -9.44
C LYS A 103 -11.90 5.10 -8.73
N ILE A 104 -10.70 4.78 -8.27
CA ILE A 104 -9.88 5.68 -7.44
C ILE A 104 -8.76 6.37 -8.23
N GLY A 105 -8.41 5.84 -9.39
CA GLY A 105 -7.23 6.23 -10.15
C GLY A 105 -5.93 5.90 -9.42
N VAL A 106 -4.83 6.45 -9.95
CA VAL A 106 -3.49 6.34 -9.36
C VAL A 106 -2.98 7.75 -9.07
N ASN A 107 -2.60 8.00 -7.82
CA ASN A 107 -2.00 9.26 -7.40
C ASN A 107 -0.47 9.19 -7.57
N ILE A 108 0.12 10.14 -8.29
CA ILE A 108 1.57 10.25 -8.46
C ILE A 108 2.11 11.32 -7.50
N GLY A 109 3.20 10.97 -6.82
CA GLY A 109 3.68 11.65 -5.62
C GLY A 109 5.09 12.17 -5.65
#